data_AF-A0A950F6Z5-F1
#
_entry.id   AF-A0A950F6Z5-F1
#
_cell.length_a   1.000
_cell.length_b   1.000
_cell.length_c   1.000
_cell.angle_alpha   90.00
_cell.angle_beta   90.00
_cell.angle_gamma   90.00
#
_symmetry.space_group_name_H-M   'P 1'
#
loop_
_entity.id
_entity.type
_entity.pdbx_description
1 polymer ?
#
loop_
_entity_poly.entity_id
_entity_poly.type
_entity_poly.pdbx_seq_one_letter_code
_entity_poly.pdbx_strand_id
1 'polypeptide(L)'
;MKRVERRRPASRLPDIGELAPQLRALARRGKAVPLLYVEFRSDEPRAAGVRSHRAAYKQATAAALKGAIGSILRQGDIAAAGAGGRWFVVLLAGRAKPASSHTLDADLGVAADRLRRAVREQLARMRSHDATALPPRLDVRCGWYDFEPLNLPLDALRHVVRGAALVA
;
A
#
# COMPACT_ATOMS: atom_id res chain seq x y z
N MET A 1 7.43 -14.14 -36.43
CA MET A 1 6.53 -14.47 -35.29
C MET A 1 7.03 -13.72 -34.06
N LYS A 2 6.34 -12.66 -33.64
CA LYS A 2 6.75 -11.81 -32.51
C LYS A 2 6.49 -12.56 -31.19
N ARG A 3 7.56 -12.86 -30.47
CA ARG A 3 7.53 -13.53 -29.17
C ARG A 3 6.74 -12.64 -28.21
N VAL A 4 5.56 -13.11 -27.79
CA VAL A 4 4.75 -12.46 -26.76
C VAL A 4 5.60 -12.45 -25.48
N GLU A 5 6.08 -11.26 -25.09
CA GLU A 5 6.67 -11.04 -23.78
C GLU A 5 5.66 -11.49 -22.74
N ARG A 6 5.91 -12.65 -22.14
CA ARG A 6 5.25 -13.08 -20.90
C ARG A 6 5.62 -12.04 -19.83
N ARG A 7 4.77 -11.02 -19.69
CA ARG A 7 4.84 -10.04 -18.60
C ARG A 7 4.93 -10.83 -17.29
N ARG A 8 6.05 -10.63 -16.60
CA ARG A 8 6.39 -11.27 -15.32
C ARG A 8 5.21 -11.20 -14.34
N PRO A 9 5.03 -12.21 -13.48
CA PRO A 9 3.90 -12.26 -12.57
C PRO A 9 3.88 -11.02 -11.69
N ALA A 10 2.68 -10.50 -11.43
CA ALA A 10 2.33 -9.38 -10.55
C ALA A 10 2.69 -9.61 -9.05
N SER A 11 3.87 -10.19 -8.79
CA SER A 11 4.33 -10.75 -7.53
C SER A 11 5.25 -9.82 -6.73
N ARG A 12 5.73 -8.73 -7.34
CA ARG A 12 6.64 -7.79 -6.68
C ARG A 12 6.03 -6.39 -6.69
N LEU A 13 5.39 -6.04 -5.58
CA LEU A 13 5.14 -4.62 -5.29
C LEU A 13 6.49 -3.90 -5.26
N PRO A 14 6.63 -2.80 -6.04
CA PRO A 14 7.86 -2.02 -6.06
C PRO A 14 8.15 -1.48 -4.66
N ASP A 15 9.42 -1.26 -4.34
CA ASP A 15 9.76 -0.55 -3.10
C ASP A 15 9.44 0.95 -3.26
N ILE A 16 9.12 1.64 -2.16
CA ILE A 16 8.64 3.03 -2.20
C ILE A 16 9.63 4.01 -2.84
N GLY A 17 10.93 3.67 -2.83
CA GLY A 17 11.99 4.36 -3.58
C GLY A 17 11.67 4.52 -5.06
N GLU A 18 11.03 3.51 -5.64
CA GLU A 18 10.66 3.47 -7.06
C GLU A 18 9.47 4.39 -7.40
N LEU A 19 8.75 4.91 -6.40
CA LEU A 19 7.69 5.90 -6.61
C LEU A 19 8.21 7.34 -6.74
N ALA A 20 9.49 7.59 -6.45
CA ALA A 20 10.04 8.94 -6.43
C ALA A 20 9.77 9.73 -7.72
N PRO A 21 9.94 9.17 -8.94
CA PRO A 21 9.65 9.89 -10.17
C PRO A 21 8.19 10.33 -10.29
N GLN A 22 7.25 9.45 -9.93
CA GLN A 22 5.80 9.70 -10.01
C GLN A 22 5.37 10.74 -8.97
N LEU A 23 5.89 10.64 -7.74
CA LEU A 23 5.65 11.63 -6.69
C LEU A 23 6.17 13.02 -7.10
N ARG A 24 7.38 13.10 -7.67
CA ARG A 24 7.92 14.36 -8.21
C ARG A 24 7.07 14.90 -9.37
N ALA A 25 6.54 14.04 -10.23
CA ALA A 25 5.67 14.46 -11.33
C ALA A 25 4.34 15.04 -10.82
N LEU A 26 3.75 14.46 -9.76
CA LEU A 26 2.57 15.00 -9.10
C LEU A 26 2.87 16.36 -8.43
N ALA A 27 4.00 16.47 -7.73
CA ALA A 27 4.45 17.71 -7.09
C ALA A 27 4.55 18.87 -8.09
N ARG A 28 5.24 18.63 -9.21
CA ARG A 28 5.42 19.63 -10.30
C ARG A 28 4.10 20.08 -10.92
N ARG A 29 3.06 19.24 -10.86
CA ARG A 29 1.73 19.53 -11.41
C ARG A 29 0.80 20.18 -10.38
N GLY A 30 1.27 20.42 -9.14
CA GLY A 30 0.45 20.94 -8.05
C GLY A 30 -0.75 20.04 -7.73
N LYS A 31 -0.56 18.72 -7.82
CA LYS A 31 -1.63 17.74 -7.61
C LYS A 31 -1.48 17.03 -6.28
N ALA A 32 -2.56 17.03 -5.49
CA ALA A 32 -2.76 16.09 -4.39
C ALA A 32 -3.29 14.76 -4.95
N VAL A 33 -2.94 13.66 -4.28
CA VAL A 33 -3.43 12.32 -4.61
C VAL A 33 -3.93 11.64 -3.34
N PRO A 34 -5.14 11.08 -3.33
CA PRO A 34 -5.57 10.27 -2.21
C PRO A 34 -4.67 9.04 -2.07
N LEU A 35 -4.28 8.75 -0.85
CA LEU A 35 -3.39 7.66 -0.50
C LEU A 35 -4.13 6.71 0.45
N LEU A 36 -4.07 5.42 0.16
CA LEU A 36 -4.42 4.37 1.12
C LEU A 36 -3.13 3.79 1.71
N TYR A 37 -3.17 3.47 2.98
CA TYR A 37 -2.07 2.91 3.74
C TYR A 37 -2.46 1.56 4.33
N VAL A 38 -1.51 0.62 4.35
CA VAL A 38 -1.65 -0.68 5.02
C VAL A 38 -0.43 -0.91 5.90
N GLU A 39 -0.61 -1.35 7.14
CA GLU A 39 0.48 -1.69 8.08
C GLU A 39 0.25 -3.04 8.74
N PHE A 40 1.30 -3.83 8.81
CA PHE A 40 1.36 -5.10 9.52
C PHE A 40 2.03 -4.91 10.88
N ARG A 41 1.28 -5.18 11.95
CA ARG A 41 1.76 -5.17 13.32
C ARG A 41 1.83 -6.60 13.84
N SER A 42 2.95 -6.93 14.46
CA SER A 42 3.17 -8.22 15.10
C SER A 42 3.94 -8.00 16.39
N ASP A 43 3.72 -8.90 17.35
CA ASP A 43 4.38 -8.90 18.66
C ASP A 43 5.84 -9.40 18.57
N GLU A 44 6.28 -9.84 17.38
CA GLU A 44 7.62 -10.35 17.17
C GLU A 44 8.70 -9.25 17.26
N PRO A 45 9.88 -9.59 17.81
CA PRO A 45 11.04 -8.69 17.82
C PRO A 45 11.34 -8.16 16.42
N ARG A 46 11.43 -6.82 16.30
CA ARG A 46 11.58 -6.06 15.04
C ARG A 46 12.69 -6.55 14.09
N ALA A 47 13.73 -7.22 14.60
CA ALA A 47 14.91 -7.60 13.82
C ALA A 47 14.84 -9.02 13.22
N ALA A 48 14.09 -9.95 13.83
CA ALA A 48 14.07 -11.36 13.44
C ALA A 48 12.90 -11.70 12.50
N GLY A 49 11.66 -11.34 12.88
CA GLY A 49 10.46 -11.68 12.11
C GLY A 49 10.27 -10.88 10.81
N VAL A 50 10.93 -9.73 10.68
CA VAL A 50 10.69 -8.83 9.54
C VAL A 50 11.30 -9.37 8.25
N ARG A 51 12.45 -10.07 8.30
CA ARG A 51 13.04 -10.67 7.11
C ARG A 51 12.33 -11.95 6.69
N SER A 52 11.97 -12.81 7.65
CA SER A 52 11.30 -14.09 7.38
C SER A 52 9.92 -13.90 6.74
N HIS A 53 9.15 -12.91 7.18
CA HIS A 53 7.75 -12.74 6.74
C HIS A 53 7.55 -11.66 5.66
N ARG A 54 8.59 -10.92 5.25
CA ARG A 54 8.49 -9.84 4.22
C ARG A 54 7.86 -10.34 2.92
N ALA A 55 8.27 -11.51 2.46
CA ALA A 55 7.74 -12.09 1.22
C ALA A 55 6.24 -12.38 1.34
N ALA A 56 5.82 -12.93 2.49
CA ALA A 56 4.43 -13.23 2.75
C ALA A 56 3.55 -11.97 2.79
N TYR A 57 4.00 -10.90 3.47
CA TYR A 57 3.27 -9.63 3.50
C TYR A 57 3.16 -8.98 2.12
N LYS A 58 4.25 -8.97 1.35
CA LYS A 58 4.23 -8.46 -0.04
C LYS A 58 3.27 -9.27 -0.91
N GLN A 59 3.27 -10.59 -0.77
CA GLN A 59 2.40 -11.48 -1.54
C GLN A 59 0.92 -11.30 -1.17
N ALA A 60 0.59 -11.30 0.12
CA ALA A 60 -0.77 -11.09 0.60
C ALA A 60 -1.32 -9.74 0.13
N THR A 61 -0.51 -8.69 0.26
CA THR A 61 -0.89 -7.35 -0.18
C THR A 61 -1.03 -7.27 -1.70
N ALA A 62 -0.09 -7.82 -2.47
CA ALA A 62 -0.19 -7.84 -3.93
C ALA A 62 -1.44 -8.58 -4.42
N ALA A 63 -1.76 -9.72 -3.81
CA ALA A 63 -2.97 -10.48 -4.12
C ALA A 63 -4.25 -9.70 -3.78
N ALA A 64 -4.29 -9.06 -2.61
CA ALA A 64 -5.41 -8.23 -2.19
C ALA A 64 -5.61 -7.03 -3.14
N LEU A 65 -4.53 -6.33 -3.49
CA LEU A 65 -4.58 -5.21 -4.43
C LEU A 65 -5.05 -5.65 -5.81
N LYS A 66 -4.58 -6.80 -6.31
CA LYS A 66 -5.03 -7.35 -7.60
C LYS A 66 -6.53 -7.66 -7.58
N GLY A 67 -7.04 -8.27 -6.51
CA GLY A 67 -8.47 -8.55 -6.34
C GLY A 67 -9.34 -7.30 -6.12
N ALA A 68 -8.73 -6.21 -5.66
CA ALA A 68 -9.39 -4.94 -5.40
C ALA A 68 -9.55 -4.05 -6.65
N ILE A 69 -8.95 -4.41 -7.79
CA ILE A 69 -9.11 -3.68 -9.05
C ILE A 69 -10.56 -3.80 -9.53
N GLY A 70 -11.17 -2.67 -9.87
CA GLY A 70 -12.56 -2.57 -10.34
C GLY A 70 -13.59 -2.39 -9.22
N SER A 71 -13.21 -2.60 -7.95
CA SER A 71 -14.10 -2.44 -6.79
C SER A 71 -13.64 -1.35 -5.82
N ILE A 72 -12.34 -1.31 -5.51
CA ILE A 72 -11.71 -0.31 -4.62
C ILE A 72 -10.72 0.52 -5.44
N LEU A 73 -9.92 -0.15 -6.26
CA LEU A 73 -8.83 0.44 -7.05
C LEU A 73 -9.20 0.55 -8.52
N ARG A 74 -8.63 1.54 -9.20
CA ARG A 74 -8.73 1.73 -10.65
C ARG A 74 -7.48 1.23 -11.35
N GLN A 75 -7.63 0.91 -12.64
CA GLN A 75 -6.49 0.64 -13.49
C GLN A 75 -5.65 1.92 -13.62
N GLY A 76 -4.40 1.86 -13.14
CA GLY A 76 -3.50 3.02 -13.08
C GLY A 76 -3.24 3.55 -11.66
N ASP A 77 -3.93 3.05 -10.63
CA ASP A 77 -3.53 3.28 -9.25
C ASP A 77 -2.19 2.60 -8.98
N ILE A 78 -1.34 3.25 -8.17
CA ILE A 78 0.06 2.87 -8.02
C ILE A 78 0.28 2.41 -6.58
N ALA A 79 0.74 1.18 -6.40
CA ALA A 79 1.05 0.65 -5.08
C ALA A 79 2.55 0.44 -4.89
N ALA A 80 3.03 0.62 -3.66
CA ALA A 80 4.41 0.30 -3.29
C ALA A 80 4.52 -0.21 -1.85
N ALA A 81 5.59 -0.96 -1.62
CA ALA A 81 6.00 -1.44 -0.32
C ALA A 81 6.95 -0.44 0.34
N GLY A 82 6.65 -0.09 1.58
CA GLY A 82 7.58 0.63 2.44
C GLY A 82 8.77 -0.22 2.88
N ALA A 83 9.72 0.43 3.55
CA ALA A 83 10.93 -0.22 4.07
C ALA A 83 10.59 -1.48 4.89
N GLY A 84 11.27 -2.59 4.58
CA GLY A 84 11.05 -3.88 5.25
C GLY A 84 9.74 -4.58 4.90
N GLY A 85 8.90 -4.04 4.00
CA GLY A 85 7.62 -4.65 3.58
C GLY A 85 6.59 -4.82 4.70
N ARG A 86 6.72 -4.05 5.79
CA ARG A 86 5.75 -4.04 6.90
C ARG A 86 4.60 -3.07 6.69
N TRP A 87 4.72 -2.20 5.71
CA TRP A 87 3.67 -1.28 5.36
C TRP A 87 3.70 -1.03 3.86
N PHE A 88 2.56 -0.59 3.34
CA PHE A 88 2.31 -0.42 1.93
C PHE A 88 1.48 0.84 1.73
N VAL A 89 1.65 1.45 0.56
CA VAL A 89 0.87 2.59 0.14
C VAL A 89 0.25 2.31 -1.21
N VAL A 90 -0.92 2.89 -1.44
CA VAL A 90 -1.60 2.91 -2.73
C VAL A 90 -1.98 4.34 -3.04
N LEU A 91 -1.38 4.90 -4.08
CA LEU A 91 -1.73 6.20 -4.65
C LEU A 91 -2.91 6.00 -5.59
N LEU A 92 -4.04 6.62 -5.29
CA LEU A 92 -5.23 6.62 -6.13
C LEU A 92 -5.04 7.64 -7.26
N ALA A 93 -4.09 7.38 -8.16
CA ALA A 93 -3.63 8.31 -9.18
C ALA A 93 -4.75 8.78 -10.13
N GLY A 94 -5.74 7.92 -10.39
CA GLY A 94 -6.94 8.28 -11.17
C GLY A 94 -7.89 9.23 -10.44
N ARG A 95 -7.58 9.62 -9.20
CA ARG A 95 -8.31 10.57 -8.36
C ARG A 95 -7.45 11.78 -7.98
N ALA A 96 -6.33 11.99 -8.65
CA ALA A 96 -5.48 13.14 -8.42
C ALA A 96 -6.23 14.44 -8.75
N LYS A 97 -6.13 15.42 -7.87
CA LYS A 97 -6.88 16.68 -7.88
C LYS A 97 -5.93 17.85 -7.60
N PRO A 98 -6.31 19.11 -7.90
CA PRO A 98 -5.53 20.26 -7.46
C PRO A 98 -5.24 20.20 -5.95
N ALA A 99 -4.03 20.59 -5.52
CA ALA A 99 -3.64 20.52 -4.11
C ALA A 99 -4.59 21.29 -3.17
N SER A 100 -5.21 22.38 -3.66
CA SER A 100 -6.21 23.15 -2.91
C SER A 100 -7.57 22.46 -2.72
N SER A 101 -7.78 21.26 -3.27
CA SER A 101 -9.05 20.54 -3.21
C SER A 101 -8.99 19.43 -2.16
N HIS A 102 -10.03 19.25 -1.34
CA HIS A 102 -10.15 18.17 -0.35
C HIS A 102 -11.03 17.01 -0.86
N THR A 103 -10.70 15.78 -0.48
CA THR A 103 -11.45 14.57 -0.82
C THR A 103 -12.37 14.32 0.36
N LEU A 104 -13.59 13.88 0.12
CA LEU A 104 -14.47 13.48 1.20
C LEU A 104 -13.87 12.28 1.93
N ASP A 105 -13.51 12.46 3.19
CA ASP A 105 -12.85 11.44 4.03
C ASP A 105 -13.65 10.13 4.12
N ALA A 106 -14.98 10.21 4.07
CA ALA A 106 -15.86 9.05 4.16
C ALA A 106 -15.60 8.01 3.05
N ASP A 107 -15.39 8.43 1.82
CA ASP A 107 -15.15 7.52 0.69
C ASP A 107 -13.79 6.81 0.82
N LEU A 108 -12.79 7.52 1.34
CA LEU A 108 -11.46 6.98 1.57
C LEU A 108 -11.45 6.03 2.77
N GLY A 109 -12.22 6.33 3.82
CA GLY A 109 -12.42 5.44 4.96
C GLY A 109 -13.05 4.10 4.56
N VAL A 110 -14.10 4.14 3.73
CA VAL A 110 -14.72 2.91 3.19
C VAL A 110 -13.73 2.13 2.32
N ALA A 111 -12.95 2.81 1.48
CA ALA A 111 -11.93 2.16 0.65
C ALA A 111 -10.83 1.50 1.51
N ALA A 112 -10.38 2.18 2.57
CA ALA A 112 -9.39 1.66 3.51
C ALA A 112 -9.91 0.44 4.26
N ASP A 113 -11.16 0.44 4.75
CA ASP A 113 -11.73 -0.73 5.43
C ASP A 113 -11.91 -1.92 4.49
N ARG A 114 -12.38 -1.70 3.27
CA ARG A 114 -12.48 -2.76 2.26
C ARG A 114 -11.12 -3.35 1.92
N LEU A 115 -10.09 -2.51 1.78
CA LEU A 115 -8.73 -2.97 1.54
C LEU A 115 -8.20 -3.77 2.73
N ARG A 116 -8.47 -3.32 3.96
CA ARG A 116 -8.13 -4.05 5.19
C ARG A 116 -8.72 -5.44 5.19
N ARG A 117 -10.02 -5.57 4.88
CA ARG A 117 -10.72 -6.87 4.80
C ARG A 117 -10.08 -7.77 3.75
N ALA A 118 -9.85 -7.26 2.54
CA ALA A 118 -9.22 -8.02 1.47
C ALA A 118 -7.82 -8.54 1.85
N VAL A 119 -7.00 -7.71 2.49
CA VAL A 119 -5.68 -8.12 2.99
C VAL A 119 -5.79 -9.19 4.07
N ARG A 120 -6.71 -9.03 5.03
CA ARG A 120 -6.95 -10.03 6.09
C ARG A 120 -7.41 -11.37 5.53
N GLU A 121 -8.27 -11.37 4.52
CA GLU A 121 -8.71 -12.59 3.84
C GLU A 121 -7.54 -13.30 3.13
N GLN A 122 -6.66 -12.57 2.46
CA GLN A 122 -5.47 -13.16 1.84
C GLN A 122 -4.51 -13.76 2.88
N LEU A 123 -4.29 -13.06 3.99
CA LEU A 123 -3.49 -13.60 5.10
C LEU A 123 -4.12 -14.85 5.71
N ALA A 124 -5.44 -14.87 5.91
CA ALA A 124 -6.15 -16.04 6.42
C ALA A 124 -5.98 -17.24 5.48
N ARG A 125 -6.14 -17.03 4.16
CA ARG A 125 -5.90 -18.07 3.15
C ARG A 125 -4.46 -18.58 3.22
N MET A 126 -3.47 -17.69 3.32
CA MET A 126 -2.07 -18.10 3.44
C MET A 126 -1.82 -18.93 4.69
N ARG A 127 -2.37 -18.52 5.84
CA ARG A 127 -2.26 -19.26 7.10
C ARG A 127 -2.90 -20.65 7.03
N SER A 128 -4.00 -20.80 6.28
CA SER A 128 -4.63 -22.11 6.05
C SER A 128 -3.77 -23.06 5.19
N HIS A 129 -2.90 -22.52 4.32
CA HIS A 129 -2.00 -23.33 3.49
C HIS A 129 -0.67 -23.61 4.21
N ASP A 130 -0.15 -22.63 4.95
CA ASP A 130 1.08 -22.73 5.73
C ASP A 130 0.95 -21.89 7.01
N ALA A 131 0.75 -22.57 8.14
CA ALA A 131 0.59 -21.93 9.43
C ALA A 131 1.85 -21.20 9.93
N THR A 132 3.03 -21.55 9.39
CA THR A 132 4.34 -20.98 9.78
C THR A 132 4.75 -19.78 8.93
N ALA A 133 4.08 -19.55 7.79
CA ALA A 133 4.38 -18.45 6.89
C ALA A 133 4.12 -17.05 7.51
N LEU A 134 3.29 -16.97 8.54
CA LEU A 134 2.86 -15.73 9.19
C LEU A 134 3.01 -15.83 10.71
N PRO A 135 3.30 -14.71 11.40
CA PRO A 135 3.34 -14.72 12.85
C PRO A 135 1.97 -15.06 13.44
N PRO A 136 1.92 -15.68 14.63
CA PRO A 136 0.67 -16.08 15.29
C PRO A 136 -0.23 -14.89 15.58
N ARG A 137 0.35 -13.80 16.07
CA ARG A 137 -0.33 -12.52 16.34
C ARG A 137 0.06 -11.49 15.29
N LEU A 138 -0.77 -11.38 14.25
CA LEU A 138 -0.64 -10.42 13.17
C LEU A 138 -1.90 -9.55 13.11
N ASP A 139 -1.72 -8.25 13.28
CA ASP A 139 -2.76 -7.25 13.08
C ASP A 139 -2.50 -6.47 11.78
N VAL A 140 -3.58 -6.05 11.13
CA VAL A 140 -3.56 -5.27 9.89
C VAL A 140 -4.30 -3.97 10.14
N ARG A 141 -3.56 -2.87 10.02
CA ARG A 141 -4.13 -1.53 10.07
C ARG A 141 -4.20 -0.96 8.67
N CYS A 142 -5.29 -0.25 8.39
CA CYS A 142 -5.40 0.56 7.18
C CYS A 142 -5.82 1.96 7.55
N GLY A 143 -5.31 2.93 6.81
CA GLY A 143 -5.66 4.33 6.95
C GLY A 143 -5.67 5.00 5.58
N TRP A 144 -6.06 6.26 5.55
CA TRP A 144 -6.04 7.06 4.34
C TRP A 144 -5.51 8.46 4.62
N TYR A 145 -5.08 9.14 3.58
CA TYR A 145 -4.61 10.51 3.64
C TYR A 145 -4.74 11.17 2.28
N ASP A 146 -5.13 12.44 2.24
CA ASP A 146 -4.97 13.25 1.03
C ASP A 146 -3.50 13.68 0.93
N PHE A 147 -2.74 12.96 0.13
CA PHE A 147 -1.31 13.17 0.03
C PHE A 147 -0.97 14.29 -0.95
N GLU A 148 -0.42 15.37 -0.42
CA GLU A 148 0.25 16.41 -1.20
C GLU A 148 1.75 16.08 -1.31
N PRO A 149 2.24 15.74 -2.52
CA PRO A 149 3.66 15.52 -2.74
C PRO A 149 4.42 16.84 -2.60
N LEU A 150 4.88 17.10 -1.38
CA LEU A 150 5.93 18.07 -1.12
C LEU A 150 7.27 17.48 -1.60
N ASN A 151 8.27 18.33 -1.90
CA ASN A 151 9.65 17.91 -2.21
C ASN A 151 10.38 17.37 -0.95
N LEU A 152 9.71 16.51 -0.18
CA LEU A 152 10.25 15.90 1.03
C LEU A 152 11.03 14.62 0.71
N PRO A 153 12.02 14.27 1.54
CA PRO A 153 12.66 12.96 1.49
C PRO A 153 11.61 11.84 1.68
N LEU A 154 11.77 10.72 0.98
CA LEU A 154 10.83 9.58 1.07
C LEU A 154 10.71 9.00 2.49
N ASP A 155 11.73 9.14 3.32
CA ASP A 155 11.67 8.69 4.72
C ASP A 155 10.74 9.58 5.57
N ALA A 156 10.64 10.87 5.24
CA ALA A 156 9.68 11.77 5.86
C ALA A 156 8.23 11.41 5.48
N LEU A 157 8.03 10.82 4.29
CA LEU A 157 6.74 10.30 3.83
C LEU A 157 6.16 9.29 4.84
N ARG A 158 7.00 8.43 5.43
CA ARG A 158 6.54 7.44 6.41
C ARG A 158 6.00 8.11 7.68
N HIS A 159 6.67 9.16 8.16
CA HIS A 159 6.25 9.88 9.36
C HIS A 159 4.97 10.68 9.12
N VAL A 160 4.86 11.34 7.96
CA VAL A 160 3.66 12.05 7.53
C VAL A 160 2.47 11.08 7.39
N VAL A 161 2.67 9.94 6.71
CA VAL A 161 1.62 8.94 6.50
C VAL A 161 1.21 8.26 7.80
N ARG A 162 2.14 7.95 8.71
CA ARG A 162 1.80 7.39 10.03
C ARG A 162 1.10 8.39 10.94
N GLY A 163 1.50 9.66 10.93
CA GLY A 163 0.84 10.71 11.71
C GLY A 163 -0.61 10.89 11.29
N ALA A 164 -0.86 10.95 9.98
CA ALA A 164 -2.22 11.03 9.43
C ALA A 164 -3.07 9.79 9.74
N ALA A 165 -2.50 8.59 9.58
CA ALA A 165 -3.20 7.34 9.86
C ALA A 165 -3.47 7.06 11.36
N LEU A 166 -2.96 7.89 12.27
CA LEU A 166 -3.25 7.81 13.71
C LEU A 166 -4.38 8.74 14.16
N VAL A 167 -4.75 9.72 13.32
CA VAL A 167 -5.77 10.74 13.62
C VAL A 167 -7.12 10.41 12.96
N ALA A 168 -7.11 9.57 11.93
CA ALA A 168 -8.30 9.07 11.22
C ALA A 168 -8.92 7.81 11.84
#